data_AF-A0A6M1YR76-F1
#
_entry.id   AF-A0A6M1YR76-F1
#
_cell.length_a   1.000
_cell.length_b   1.000
_cell.length_c   1.000
_cell.angle_alpha   90.00
_cell.angle_beta   90.00
_cell.angle_gamma   90.00
#
_symmetry.space_group_name_H-M   'P 1'
#
loop_
_entity.id
_entity.type
_entity.pdbx_description
1 polymer ?
#
loop_
_entity_poly.entity_id
_entity_poly.type
_entity_poly.pdbx_seq_one_letter_code
_entity_poly.pdbx_strand_id
1 'polypeptide(L)'
;MAASSSFSSSSSSRGFPTLASLCADKFYQSQASAVDPFRLKHLALCTSFVQSILARKLSALPKDLSNNNYCIFTTGSDGRHEKLSDLESPVELVVYSSGNLDESLVLKLQEFVKGKPDFFERIESKDKSSKLCETLGRIIPTRGLHSKFLAGNKDEYESYLRALILEIKNMSTKAYALFKKDFVRYYISLLNNCNLNQQTDAVDLRRGVIFFDGKNFKKKATKSCHLRSIQYKLDKVICDHIRNNSEKDTFEFLTNTPSNINDLLDYLFAKKLLSKISFAEKELLKKAYNLSLMYLHIAQNLYVAMQRSIEIRLDETQQKELQDNFNATYQILQNIQ
;
A
#
# COMPACT_ATOMS: atom_id res chain seq x y z
N MET A 1 -37.49 42.42 -41.41
CA MET A 1 -37.49 42.31 -39.93
C MET A 1 -37.39 40.85 -39.58
N ALA A 2 -36.23 40.41 -39.09
CA ALA A 2 -36.04 39.10 -38.48
C ALA A 2 -34.90 39.26 -37.47
N ALA A 3 -35.24 39.14 -36.19
CA ALA A 3 -34.28 39.02 -35.11
C ALA A 3 -34.18 37.54 -34.75
N SER A 4 -32.98 36.96 -34.82
CA SER A 4 -32.70 35.63 -34.26
C SER A 4 -31.28 35.60 -33.70
N SER A 5 -31.22 35.82 -32.38
CA SER A 5 -30.41 35.11 -31.39
C SER A 5 -29.08 34.48 -31.81
N SER A 6 -27.98 35.10 -31.35
CA SER A 6 -26.72 34.40 -31.07
C SER A 6 -26.46 34.47 -29.56
N PHE A 7 -26.79 33.38 -28.84
CA PHE A 7 -26.28 33.14 -27.49
C PHE A 7 -25.13 32.13 -27.59
N SER A 8 -23.91 32.64 -27.47
CA SER A 8 -22.71 31.84 -27.23
C SER A 8 -22.66 31.44 -25.75
N SER A 9 -22.96 30.18 -25.43
CA SER A 9 -22.66 29.62 -24.12
C SER A 9 -21.25 29.04 -24.12
N SER A 10 -20.25 29.86 -23.79
CA SER A 10 -18.93 29.39 -23.37
C SER A 10 -19.03 28.85 -21.95
N SER A 11 -19.22 27.53 -21.80
CA SER A 11 -19.05 26.87 -20.51
C SER A 11 -17.56 26.71 -20.23
N SER A 12 -16.94 27.75 -19.66
CA SER A 12 -15.64 27.63 -19.02
C SER A 12 -15.78 26.75 -17.78
N SER A 13 -15.53 25.45 -17.90
CA SER A 13 -15.24 24.61 -16.75
C SER A 13 -13.86 25.03 -16.23
N ARG A 14 -13.83 26.05 -15.36
CA ARG A 14 -12.69 26.31 -14.49
C ARG A 14 -12.56 25.13 -13.55
N GLY A 15 -11.87 24.08 -14.00
CA GLY A 15 -11.37 23.04 -13.12
C GLY A 15 -10.42 23.70 -12.14
N PHE A 16 -10.69 23.56 -10.84
CA PHE A 16 -9.70 23.89 -9.83
C PHE A 16 -8.41 23.14 -10.18
N PRO A 17 -7.24 23.80 -10.27
CA PRO A 17 -5.99 23.09 -10.42
C PRO A 17 -5.88 22.15 -9.22
N THR A 18 -5.88 20.84 -9.50
CA THR A 18 -5.70 19.85 -8.44
C THR A 18 -4.35 20.13 -7.78
N LEU A 19 -4.21 19.86 -6.47
CA LEU A 19 -2.91 19.96 -5.79
C LEU A 19 -1.83 19.20 -6.57
N ALA A 20 -2.22 18.14 -7.30
CA ALA A 20 -1.38 17.37 -8.22
C ALA A 20 -0.84 18.18 -9.41
N SER A 21 -1.63 19.07 -10.04
CA SER A 21 -1.15 19.96 -11.11
C SER A 21 -0.13 20.98 -10.59
N LEU A 22 -0.40 21.57 -9.42
CA LEU A 22 0.51 22.51 -8.76
C LEU A 22 1.79 21.84 -8.22
N CYS A 23 1.73 20.54 -7.90
CA CYS A 23 2.89 19.77 -7.48
C CYS A 23 3.72 19.28 -8.67
N ALA A 24 3.11 18.85 -9.78
CA ALA A 24 3.83 18.41 -10.97
C ALA A 24 4.73 19.54 -11.52
N ASP A 25 4.21 20.76 -11.65
CA ASP A 25 4.97 21.89 -12.19
C ASP A 25 6.14 22.33 -11.28
N LYS A 26 6.01 22.17 -9.96
CA LYS A 26 7.10 22.47 -9.01
C LYS A 26 8.09 21.33 -8.84
N PHE A 27 7.67 20.08 -9.01
CA PHE A 27 8.51 18.89 -8.84
C PHE A 27 9.56 18.77 -9.95
N TYR A 28 9.24 19.21 -11.17
CA TYR A 28 10.21 19.26 -12.27
C TYR A 28 11.26 20.39 -12.15
N GLN A 29 11.05 21.36 -11.24
CA GLN A 29 11.91 22.54 -11.13
C GLN A 29 12.90 22.51 -9.95
N SER A 30 12.77 21.62 -8.95
CA SER A 30 13.70 21.62 -7.80
C SER A 30 14.88 20.65 -7.98
N GLN A 31 16.04 21.24 -8.26
CA GLN A 31 17.34 20.58 -8.23
C GLN A 31 17.77 20.21 -6.80
N ALA A 32 18.53 19.12 -6.72
CA ALA A 32 19.48 18.71 -5.68
C ALA A 32 19.00 18.00 -4.39
N SER A 33 19.50 16.76 -4.26
CA SER A 33 20.06 16.01 -3.11
C SER A 33 19.57 16.26 -1.69
N ALA A 34 19.45 15.14 -0.96
CA ALA A 34 18.75 14.97 0.31
C ALA A 34 17.24 15.06 0.12
N VAL A 35 16.48 14.34 0.94
CA VAL A 35 15.03 14.37 0.86
C VAL A 35 14.59 15.76 1.32
N ASP A 36 14.52 16.68 0.35
CA ASP A 36 14.18 18.09 0.46
C ASP A 36 12.93 18.24 1.37
N PRO A 37 12.92 19.19 2.32
CA PRO A 37 11.73 19.53 3.10
C PRO A 37 10.45 19.66 2.26
N PHE A 38 10.56 20.11 1.01
CA PHE A 38 9.45 20.14 0.06
C PHE A 38 8.95 18.74 -0.31
N ARG A 39 9.85 17.78 -0.59
CA ARG A 39 9.51 16.37 -0.89
C ARG A 39 8.89 15.67 0.30
N LEU A 40 9.39 15.91 1.52
CA LEU A 40 8.78 15.38 2.76
C LEU A 40 7.39 15.95 2.99
N LYS A 41 7.23 17.27 2.83
CA LYS A 41 5.94 17.94 2.92
C LYS A 41 4.97 17.38 1.88
N HIS A 42 5.43 17.15 0.65
CA HIS A 42 4.62 16.55 -0.41
C HIS A 42 4.17 15.12 -0.04
N LEU A 43 5.09 14.27 0.45
CA LEU A 43 4.73 12.92 0.87
C LEU A 43 3.73 12.91 2.03
N ALA A 44 3.92 13.80 3.02
CA ALA A 44 2.99 13.97 4.12
C ALA A 44 1.61 14.41 3.62
N LEU A 45 1.56 15.37 2.69
CA LEU A 45 0.31 15.81 2.06
C LEU A 45 -0.38 14.67 1.29
N CYS A 46 0.36 13.90 0.49
CA CYS A 46 -0.17 12.74 -0.22
C CYS A 46 -0.70 11.68 0.75
N THR A 47 0.04 11.36 1.81
CA THR A 47 -0.38 10.36 2.81
C THR A 47 -1.65 10.83 3.51
N SER A 48 -1.71 12.08 3.95
CA SER A 48 -2.92 12.68 4.54
C SER A 48 -4.09 12.70 3.55
N PHE A 49 -3.82 12.89 2.25
CA PHE A 49 -4.84 12.84 1.20
C PHE A 49 -5.35 11.42 0.96
N VAL A 50 -4.49 10.39 0.95
CA VAL A 50 -4.93 8.98 0.90
C VAL A 50 -5.81 8.66 2.11
N GLN A 51 -5.40 9.10 3.29
CA GLN A 51 -6.17 8.91 4.52
C GLN A 51 -7.51 9.64 4.46
N SER A 52 -7.59 10.85 3.89
CA SER A 52 -8.85 11.59 3.76
C SER A 52 -9.77 11.01 2.70
N ILE A 53 -9.24 10.49 1.59
CA ILE A 53 -10.02 9.71 0.61
C ILE A 53 -10.63 8.50 1.29
N LEU A 54 -9.81 7.73 2.01
CA LEU A 54 -10.27 6.56 2.75
C LEU A 54 -11.35 6.97 3.77
N ALA A 55 -11.09 7.96 4.63
CA ALA A 55 -12.06 8.46 5.61
C ALA A 55 -13.38 8.93 4.98
N ARG A 56 -13.33 9.65 3.85
CA ARG A 56 -14.52 10.12 3.11
C ARG A 56 -15.33 8.96 2.52
N LYS A 57 -14.64 7.94 2.01
CA LYS A 57 -15.28 6.73 1.50
C LYS A 57 -15.94 5.95 2.62
N LEU A 58 -15.27 5.84 3.75
CA LEU A 58 -15.75 5.15 4.94
C LEU A 58 -16.89 5.87 5.65
N SER A 59 -16.92 7.20 5.63
CA SER A 59 -18.02 7.97 6.25
C SER A 59 -19.36 7.78 5.55
N ALA A 60 -19.33 7.26 4.32
CA ALA A 60 -20.51 6.89 3.57
C ALA A 60 -21.02 5.47 3.91
N LEU A 61 -20.21 4.62 4.60
CA LEU A 61 -20.70 3.32 5.07
C LEU A 61 -21.89 3.50 6.02
N PRO A 62 -22.93 2.67 5.94
CA PRO A 62 -24.11 2.81 6.80
C PRO A 62 -23.70 2.75 8.28
N LYS A 63 -24.16 3.71 9.08
CA LYS A 63 -23.78 3.85 10.51
C LYS A 63 -24.61 2.95 11.43
N ASP A 64 -25.75 2.51 10.92
CA ASP A 64 -26.73 1.57 11.44
C ASP A 64 -26.26 0.09 11.38
N LEU A 65 -25.04 -0.13 10.90
CA LEU A 65 -24.25 -1.36 11.05
C LEU A 65 -23.76 -1.61 12.50
N SER A 66 -24.30 -0.88 13.47
CA SER A 66 -23.86 -0.85 14.89
C SER A 66 -24.33 -2.04 15.73
N ASN A 67 -25.28 -2.83 15.25
CA ASN A 67 -25.58 -4.15 15.80
C ASN A 67 -25.11 -5.19 14.80
N ASN A 68 -24.29 -6.16 15.23
CA ASN A 68 -24.10 -7.51 14.69
C ASN A 68 -22.67 -8.05 14.93
N ASN A 69 -22.56 -9.38 14.93
CA ASN A 69 -21.33 -10.17 15.13
C ASN A 69 -20.36 -10.09 13.92
N TYR A 70 -20.05 -8.90 13.41
CA TYR A 70 -19.06 -8.72 12.36
C TYR A 70 -18.19 -7.47 12.56
N CYS A 71 -17.07 -7.43 11.85
CA CYS A 71 -16.26 -6.25 11.64
C CYS A 71 -16.00 -6.01 10.15
N ILE A 72 -15.74 -4.75 9.81
CA ILE A 72 -15.32 -4.33 8.48
C ILE A 72 -13.94 -3.72 8.59
N PHE A 73 -13.01 -4.18 7.75
CA PHE A 73 -11.67 -3.64 7.68
C PHE A 73 -11.19 -3.52 6.24
N THR A 74 -10.17 -2.69 6.01
CA THR A 74 -9.45 -2.64 4.74
C THR A 74 -8.08 -3.29 4.88
N THR A 75 -7.47 -3.66 3.76
CA THR A 75 -6.20 -4.40 3.70
C THR A 75 -5.34 -3.87 2.54
N GLY A 76 -4.18 -4.50 2.31
CA GLY A 76 -3.41 -4.28 1.09
C GLY A 76 -2.87 -2.86 0.98
N SER A 77 -2.94 -2.29 -0.24
CA SER A 77 -2.44 -0.94 -0.51
C SER A 77 -3.27 0.16 0.17
N ASP A 78 -4.56 -0.06 0.41
CA ASP A 78 -5.42 0.88 1.13
C ASP A 78 -5.06 0.91 2.63
N GLY A 79 -4.88 -0.28 3.24
CA GLY A 79 -4.41 -0.43 4.62
C GLY A 79 -3.03 0.21 4.87
N ARG A 80 -2.13 0.17 3.88
CA ARG A 80 -0.80 0.81 3.92
C ARG A 80 -0.75 2.26 3.44
N HIS A 81 -1.89 2.84 3.04
CA HIS A 81 -1.99 4.23 2.59
C HIS A 81 -1.15 4.56 1.33
N GLU A 82 -1.09 3.65 0.35
CA GLU A 82 -0.27 3.78 -0.87
C GLU A 82 -1.04 4.20 -2.13
N LYS A 83 -2.36 4.39 -2.03
CA LYS A 83 -3.24 4.44 -3.20
C LYS A 83 -3.94 5.80 -3.29
N LEU A 84 -3.58 6.58 -4.31
CA LEU A 84 -4.16 7.91 -4.55
C LEU A 84 -5.42 7.92 -5.43
N SER A 85 -5.78 6.80 -6.06
CA SER A 85 -6.93 6.73 -6.96
C SER A 85 -7.45 5.31 -7.15
N ASP A 86 -8.76 5.17 -7.38
CA ASP A 86 -9.42 3.90 -7.70
C ASP A 86 -9.29 3.50 -9.17
N LEU A 87 -8.82 4.41 -10.03
CA LEU A 87 -8.53 4.10 -11.43
C LEU A 87 -7.43 3.03 -11.58
N GLU A 88 -6.56 2.91 -10.57
CA GLU A 88 -5.47 1.93 -10.57
C GLU A 88 -5.92 0.55 -10.05
N SER A 89 -6.75 0.55 -9.02
CA SER A 89 -7.17 -0.66 -8.30
C SER A 89 -8.43 -0.34 -7.51
N PRO A 90 -9.38 -1.26 -7.35
CA PRO A 90 -10.52 -1.07 -6.45
C PRO A 90 -10.08 -0.85 -5.00
N VAL A 91 -10.94 -0.22 -4.17
CA VAL A 91 -10.78 -0.28 -2.70
C VAL A 91 -11.11 -1.70 -2.25
N GLU A 92 -10.28 -2.26 -1.38
CA GLU A 92 -10.53 -3.58 -0.79
C GLU A 92 -11.23 -3.43 0.56
N LEU A 93 -12.48 -3.91 0.65
CA LEU A 93 -13.22 -4.08 1.90
C LEU A 93 -13.32 -5.56 2.23
N VAL A 94 -12.97 -5.90 3.47
CA VAL A 94 -13.12 -7.23 4.03
C VAL A 94 -14.17 -7.17 5.13
N VAL A 95 -15.15 -8.06 5.03
CA VAL A 95 -16.16 -8.26 6.08
C VAL A 95 -15.83 -9.57 6.77
N TYR A 96 -15.64 -9.51 8.08
CA TYR A 96 -15.34 -10.68 8.90
C TYR A 96 -16.39 -10.90 9.98
N SER A 97 -16.77 -12.16 10.19
CA SER A 97 -17.64 -12.58 11.28
C SER A 97 -17.14 -13.89 11.89
N SER A 98 -17.15 -13.98 13.22
CA SER A 98 -16.92 -15.23 13.94
C SER A 98 -18.08 -16.23 13.83
N GLY A 99 -19.28 -15.74 13.46
CA GLY A 99 -20.48 -16.53 13.22
C GLY A 99 -20.85 -16.61 11.74
N ASN A 100 -22.05 -17.12 11.44
CA ASN A 100 -22.59 -17.12 10.08
C ASN A 100 -22.82 -15.67 9.63
N LEU A 101 -22.12 -15.27 8.58
CA LEU A 101 -22.27 -13.95 7.99
C LEU A 101 -23.68 -13.85 7.38
N ASP A 102 -24.45 -12.85 7.81
CA ASP A 102 -25.75 -12.56 7.22
C ASP A 102 -25.55 -12.12 5.76
N GLU A 103 -26.02 -12.93 4.81
CA GLU A 103 -25.94 -12.62 3.37
C GLU A 103 -26.63 -11.29 3.04
N SER A 104 -27.64 -10.87 3.81
CA SER A 104 -28.32 -9.59 3.63
C SER A 104 -27.40 -8.39 3.86
N LEU A 105 -26.42 -8.51 4.77
CA LEU A 105 -25.40 -7.49 4.99
C LEU A 105 -24.45 -7.39 3.81
N VAL A 106 -23.99 -8.54 3.30
CA VAL A 106 -23.08 -8.59 2.15
C VAL A 106 -23.76 -7.96 0.94
N LEU A 107 -25.05 -8.26 0.72
CA LEU A 107 -25.85 -7.64 -0.34
C LEU A 107 -26.00 -6.14 -0.15
N LYS A 108 -26.31 -5.65 1.06
CA LYS A 108 -26.39 -4.20 1.34
C LYS A 108 -25.07 -3.48 1.08
N LEU A 109 -23.94 -4.09 1.46
CA LEU A 109 -22.62 -3.53 1.17
C LEU A 109 -22.35 -3.54 -0.34
N GLN A 110 -22.67 -4.62 -1.04
CA GLN A 110 -22.55 -4.69 -2.50
C GLN A 110 -23.41 -3.64 -3.22
N GLU A 111 -24.65 -3.42 -2.77
CA GLU A 111 -25.56 -2.40 -3.31
C GLU A 111 -25.06 -0.99 -3.03
N PHE A 112 -24.65 -0.71 -1.80
CA PHE A 112 -24.05 0.56 -1.41
C PHE A 112 -22.84 0.89 -2.30
N VAL A 113 -21.98 -0.09 -2.53
CA VAL A 113 -20.79 0.02 -3.36
C VAL A 113 -21.15 0.25 -4.83
N LYS A 114 -22.05 -0.56 -5.40
CA LYS A 114 -22.51 -0.40 -6.79
C LYS A 114 -23.19 0.95 -7.03
N GLY A 115 -23.87 1.49 -6.02
CA GLY A 115 -24.57 2.78 -6.07
C GLY A 115 -23.64 3.99 -6.01
N LYS A 116 -22.33 3.82 -5.85
CA LYS A 116 -21.37 4.91 -5.78
C LYS A 116 -20.41 4.85 -6.98
N PRO A 117 -20.45 5.82 -7.91
CA PRO A 117 -19.60 5.81 -9.11
C PRO A 117 -18.10 5.89 -8.80
N ASP A 118 -17.73 6.31 -7.59
CA ASP A 118 -16.35 6.41 -7.10
C ASP A 118 -15.81 5.10 -6.47
N PHE A 119 -16.62 4.04 -6.45
CA PHE A 119 -16.28 2.76 -5.84
C PHE A 119 -16.21 1.65 -6.88
N PHE A 120 -15.02 1.43 -7.44
CA PHE A 120 -14.66 0.08 -7.85
C PHE A 120 -14.27 -0.63 -6.56
N GLU A 121 -15.04 -1.60 -6.07
CA GLU A 121 -14.63 -2.40 -4.91
C GLU A 121 -14.65 -3.88 -5.16
N ARG A 122 -13.75 -4.54 -4.46
CA ARG A 122 -13.80 -5.97 -4.25
C ARG A 122 -14.18 -6.19 -2.80
N ILE A 123 -15.43 -6.58 -2.56
CA ILE A 123 -15.88 -7.02 -1.25
C ILE A 123 -15.47 -8.48 -1.09
N GLU A 124 -14.67 -8.76 -0.07
CA GLU A 124 -14.28 -10.11 0.33
C GLU A 124 -14.97 -10.46 1.65
N SER A 125 -15.80 -11.49 1.63
CA SER A 125 -16.42 -12.04 2.85
C SER A 125 -15.54 -13.17 3.39
N LYS A 126 -15.16 -13.07 4.66
CA LYS A 126 -14.39 -14.10 5.37
C LYS A 126 -15.13 -14.47 6.65
N ASP A 127 -15.27 -15.75 6.91
CA ASP A 127 -15.76 -16.27 8.19
C ASP A 127 -14.60 -16.87 9.00
N LYS A 128 -14.89 -17.36 10.20
CA LYS A 128 -13.90 -18.06 11.03
C LYS A 128 -13.32 -19.33 10.39
N SER A 129 -14.04 -19.95 9.44
CA SER A 129 -13.60 -21.17 8.75
C SER A 129 -12.67 -20.89 7.56
N SER A 130 -12.66 -19.64 7.10
CA SER A 130 -11.88 -19.19 5.96
C SER A 130 -10.39 -19.16 6.27
N LYS A 131 -9.58 -19.59 5.30
CA LYS A 131 -8.15 -19.29 5.30
C LYS A 131 -7.97 -17.79 5.05
N LEU A 132 -7.53 -17.08 6.08
CA LEU A 132 -7.31 -15.64 6.11
C LEU A 132 -6.02 -15.26 5.38
N CYS A 133 -5.02 -16.14 5.35
CA CYS A 133 -3.81 -15.93 4.59
C CYS A 133 -3.97 -16.31 3.10
N GLU A 134 -5.02 -17.02 2.70
CA GLU A 134 -5.20 -17.45 1.31
C GLU A 134 -6.08 -16.46 0.51
N THR A 135 -5.53 -15.92 -0.57
CA THR A 135 -6.25 -15.05 -1.51
C THR A 135 -5.87 -15.42 -2.94
N LEU A 136 -6.86 -15.65 -3.81
CA LEU A 136 -6.64 -16.03 -5.21
C LEU A 136 -5.65 -17.21 -5.38
N GLY A 137 -5.74 -18.21 -4.49
CA GLY A 137 -4.88 -19.40 -4.51
C GLY A 137 -3.42 -19.16 -4.10
N ARG A 138 -3.10 -18.00 -3.50
CA ARG A 138 -1.77 -17.67 -2.99
C ARG A 138 -1.81 -17.40 -1.49
N ILE A 139 -0.72 -17.74 -0.81
CA ILE A 139 -0.55 -17.50 0.63
C ILE A 139 0.08 -16.12 0.83
N ILE A 140 -0.73 -15.16 1.28
CA ILE A 140 -0.41 -13.74 1.43
C ILE A 140 -0.76 -13.29 2.87
N PRO A 141 0.00 -13.72 3.90
CA PRO A 141 -0.25 -13.31 5.28
C PRO A 141 -0.26 -11.78 5.45
N THR A 142 0.50 -11.11 4.60
CA THR A 142 0.68 -9.66 4.58
C THR A 142 -0.60 -8.89 4.31
N ARG A 143 -1.60 -9.48 3.65
CA ARG A 143 -2.93 -8.84 3.57
C ARG A 143 -3.50 -8.71 4.98
N GLY A 144 -3.48 -9.79 5.74
CA GLY A 144 -4.02 -9.77 7.09
C GLY A 144 -3.24 -8.88 8.06
N LEU A 145 -1.91 -8.86 7.96
CA LEU A 145 -1.06 -8.04 8.86
C LEU A 145 -1.29 -6.53 8.72
N HIS A 146 -1.66 -6.07 7.52
CA HIS A 146 -1.93 -4.66 7.23
C HIS A 146 -3.42 -4.34 7.28
N SER A 147 -4.21 -5.12 8.02
CA SER A 147 -5.63 -4.83 8.20
C SER A 147 -5.82 -3.56 9.03
N LYS A 148 -6.75 -2.71 8.61
CA LYS A 148 -7.14 -1.51 9.35
C LYS A 148 -8.64 -1.55 9.60
N PHE A 149 -9.01 -1.66 10.88
CA PHE A 149 -10.39 -1.63 11.32
C PHE A 149 -11.09 -0.35 10.84
N LEU A 150 -12.32 -0.50 10.35
CA LEU A 150 -13.12 0.60 9.82
C LEU A 150 -14.43 0.78 10.60
N ALA A 151 -15.20 -0.30 10.76
CA ALA A 151 -16.53 -0.27 11.38
C ALA A 151 -16.94 -1.64 11.94
N GLY A 152 -18.01 -1.66 12.73
CA GLY A 152 -18.59 -2.87 13.32
C GLY A 152 -18.08 -3.17 14.73
N ASN A 153 -18.07 -4.45 15.11
CA ASN A 153 -17.67 -4.91 16.43
C ASN A 153 -16.13 -5.04 16.54
N LYS A 154 -15.53 -4.40 17.56
CA LYS A 154 -14.08 -4.50 17.82
C LYS A 154 -13.66 -5.88 18.29
N ASP A 155 -14.50 -6.57 19.07
CA ASP A 155 -14.21 -7.93 19.55
C ASP A 155 -14.14 -8.93 18.40
N GLU A 156 -14.91 -8.70 17.33
CA GLU A 156 -14.84 -9.46 16.08
C GLU A 156 -13.54 -9.19 15.32
N TYR A 157 -13.06 -7.94 15.34
CA TYR A 157 -11.75 -7.61 14.77
C TYR A 157 -10.60 -8.23 15.56
N GLU A 158 -10.69 -8.25 16.89
CA GLU A 158 -9.73 -8.98 17.72
C GLU A 158 -9.78 -10.49 17.45
N SER A 159 -10.98 -11.04 17.29
CA SER A 159 -11.18 -12.45 16.92
C SER A 159 -10.55 -12.77 15.57
N TYR A 160 -10.67 -11.88 14.59
CA TYR A 160 -9.96 -11.97 13.31
C TYR A 160 -8.43 -11.99 13.48
N LEU A 161 -7.88 -11.07 14.29
CA LEU A 161 -6.43 -11.02 14.53
C LEU A 161 -5.93 -12.32 15.20
N ARG A 162 -6.69 -12.87 16.16
CA ARG A 162 -6.37 -14.16 16.79
C ARG A 162 -6.42 -15.31 15.79
N ALA A 163 -7.45 -15.36 14.94
CA ALA A 163 -7.55 -16.37 13.89
C ALA A 163 -6.37 -16.28 12.90
N LEU A 164 -5.96 -15.06 12.53
CA LEU A 164 -4.80 -14.82 11.67
C LEU A 164 -3.50 -15.30 12.34
N ILE A 165 -3.30 -14.99 13.61
CA ILE A 165 -2.14 -15.43 14.40
C ILE A 165 -2.07 -16.97 14.42
N LEU A 166 -3.20 -17.62 14.72
CA LEU A 166 -3.29 -19.08 14.74
C LEU A 166 -2.99 -19.68 13.37
N GLU A 167 -3.52 -19.11 12.28
CA GLU A 167 -3.23 -19.59 10.92
C GLU A 167 -1.75 -19.45 10.56
N ILE A 168 -1.12 -18.30 10.85
CA ILE A 168 0.31 -18.08 10.58
C ILE A 168 1.17 -19.03 11.41
N LYS A 169 0.82 -19.23 12.69
CA LYS A 169 1.53 -20.13 13.60
C LYS A 169 1.42 -21.60 13.17
N ASN A 170 0.21 -22.03 12.79
CA ASN A 170 -0.08 -23.40 12.36
C ASN A 170 0.26 -23.66 10.88
N MET A 171 0.70 -22.65 10.13
CA MET A 171 1.08 -22.79 8.73
C MET A 171 2.21 -23.83 8.59
N SER A 172 2.01 -24.80 7.69
CA SER A 172 3.02 -25.84 7.44
C SER A 172 4.33 -25.25 6.92
N THR A 173 5.44 -25.96 7.14
CA THR A 173 6.76 -25.57 6.62
C THR A 173 6.75 -25.34 5.11
N LYS A 174 5.99 -26.15 4.36
CA LYS A 174 5.83 -26.02 2.90
C LYS A 174 5.08 -24.73 2.53
N ALA A 175 3.95 -24.47 3.17
CA ALA A 175 3.16 -23.25 2.95
C ALA A 175 3.97 -21.98 3.29
N TYR A 176 4.69 -22.00 4.41
CA TYR A 176 5.53 -20.87 4.81
C TYR A 176 6.73 -20.66 3.87
N ALA A 177 7.31 -21.75 3.34
CA ALA A 177 8.36 -21.67 2.33
C ALA A 177 7.86 -21.05 1.01
N LEU A 178 6.60 -21.33 0.61
CA LEU A 178 5.98 -20.70 -0.56
C LEU A 178 5.81 -19.19 -0.37
N PHE A 179 5.28 -18.75 0.78
CA PHE A 179 5.23 -17.32 1.12
C PHE A 179 6.61 -16.64 0.98
N LYS A 180 7.65 -17.23 1.59
CA LYS A 180 9.02 -16.69 1.49
C LYS A 180 9.54 -16.66 0.06
N LYS A 181 9.20 -17.64 -0.77
CA LYS A 181 9.62 -17.70 -2.17
C LYS A 181 8.92 -16.60 -2.99
N ASP A 182 7.60 -16.55 -2.90
CA ASP A 182 6.76 -15.77 -3.81
C ASP A 182 6.73 -14.27 -3.46
N PHE A 183 6.93 -13.92 -2.19
CA PHE A 183 6.85 -12.53 -1.73
C PHE A 183 8.19 -11.97 -1.22
N VAL A 184 9.00 -12.77 -0.52
CA VAL A 184 10.25 -12.24 0.01
C VAL A 184 11.36 -12.36 -1.03
N ARG A 185 11.69 -13.58 -1.46
CA ARG A 185 12.80 -13.84 -2.38
C ARG A 185 12.56 -13.25 -3.76
N TYR A 186 11.35 -13.37 -4.29
CA TYR A 186 11.01 -12.81 -5.60
C TYR A 186 11.24 -11.29 -5.65
N TYR A 187 10.75 -10.53 -4.68
CA TYR A 187 10.87 -9.08 -4.69
C TYR A 187 12.29 -8.60 -4.35
N ILE A 188 13.01 -9.30 -3.45
CA ILE A 188 14.45 -9.07 -3.25
C ILE A 188 15.25 -9.35 -4.53
N SER A 189 14.88 -10.37 -5.30
CA SER A 189 15.49 -10.62 -6.60
C SER A 189 15.19 -9.51 -7.60
N LEU A 190 13.96 -8.97 -7.64
CA LEU A 190 13.63 -7.83 -8.50
C LEU A 190 14.46 -6.59 -8.13
N LEU A 191 14.62 -6.31 -6.84
CA LEU A 191 15.47 -5.23 -6.35
C LEU A 191 16.92 -5.40 -6.82
N ASN A 192 17.48 -6.61 -6.68
CA ASN A 192 18.83 -6.93 -7.13
C ASN A 192 18.98 -6.81 -8.66
N ASN A 193 17.99 -7.27 -9.42
CA ASN A 193 18.00 -7.16 -10.87
C ASN A 193 18.05 -5.69 -11.32
N CYS A 194 17.31 -4.79 -10.66
CA CYS A 194 17.46 -3.35 -10.89
C CYS A 194 18.89 -2.88 -10.63
N ASN A 195 19.52 -3.26 -9.51
CA ASN A 195 20.90 -2.88 -9.17
C ASN A 195 21.94 -3.39 -10.18
N LEU A 196 21.72 -4.59 -10.71
CA LEU A 196 22.55 -5.19 -11.76
C LEU A 196 22.26 -4.60 -13.15
N ASN A 197 21.41 -3.57 -13.25
CA ASN A 197 20.93 -2.99 -14.51
C ASN A 197 20.32 -4.02 -15.47
N GLN A 198 19.73 -5.08 -14.92
CA GLN A 198 18.92 -6.00 -15.69
C GLN A 198 17.56 -5.35 -15.90
N GLN A 199 17.01 -5.52 -17.11
CA GLN A 199 15.77 -4.88 -17.49
C GLN A 199 14.63 -5.34 -16.56
N THR A 200 14.04 -4.38 -15.84
CA THR A 200 12.76 -4.59 -15.16
C THR A 200 11.69 -3.76 -15.86
N ASP A 201 10.44 -4.24 -15.83
CA ASP A 201 9.35 -3.54 -16.50
C ASP A 201 9.01 -2.19 -15.85
N ALA A 202 9.41 -1.96 -14.60
CA ALA A 202 8.97 -0.84 -13.78
C ALA A 202 10.02 0.27 -13.61
N VAL A 203 11.30 -0.08 -13.54
CA VAL A 203 12.40 0.87 -13.31
C VAL A 203 13.63 0.46 -14.11
N ASP A 204 14.22 1.42 -14.82
CA ASP A 204 15.52 1.33 -15.48
C ASP A 204 16.47 2.33 -14.82
N LEU A 205 17.29 1.85 -13.88
CA LEU A 205 18.23 2.70 -13.12
C LEU A 205 19.35 3.26 -14.00
N ARG A 206 19.73 2.56 -15.08
CA ARG A 206 20.78 3.00 -16.01
C ARG A 206 20.32 4.17 -16.88
N ARG A 207 19.04 4.18 -17.27
CA ARG A 207 18.46 5.27 -18.07
C ARG A 207 17.79 6.34 -17.21
N GLY A 208 17.68 6.12 -15.90
CA GLY A 208 16.92 7.01 -15.01
C GLY A 208 15.44 7.06 -15.37
N VAL A 209 14.84 5.92 -15.73
CA VAL A 209 13.44 5.86 -16.18
C VAL A 209 12.57 5.06 -15.22
N ILE A 210 11.41 5.62 -14.86
CA ILE A 210 10.38 4.97 -14.06
C ILE A 210 9.12 4.83 -14.90
N PHE A 211 8.57 3.62 -14.98
CA PHE A 211 7.38 3.30 -15.76
C PHE A 211 6.18 3.04 -14.85
N PHE A 212 5.02 3.59 -15.23
CA PHE A 212 3.77 3.33 -14.53
C PHE A 212 2.61 3.08 -15.50
N ASP A 213 1.82 2.07 -15.19
CA ASP A 213 0.60 1.73 -15.90
C ASP A 213 -0.43 1.26 -14.86
N GLY A 214 -1.58 1.94 -14.83
CA GLY A 214 -2.66 1.61 -13.91
C GLY A 214 -3.18 0.18 -14.05
N LYS A 215 -3.09 -0.41 -15.25
CA LYS A 215 -3.66 -1.73 -15.58
C LYS A 215 -2.61 -2.86 -15.56
N ASN A 216 -1.33 -2.53 -15.76
CA ASN A 216 -0.25 -3.53 -15.78
C ASN A 216 0.47 -3.60 -14.43
N PHE A 217 0.27 -4.70 -13.69
CA PHE A 217 0.89 -4.93 -12.37
C PHE A 217 2.43 -4.95 -12.39
N LYS A 218 3.05 -5.20 -13.55
CA LYS A 218 4.52 -5.19 -13.69
C LYS A 218 5.08 -3.79 -13.84
N LYS A 219 4.26 -2.80 -14.24
CA LYS A 219 4.66 -1.40 -14.45
C LYS A 219 4.03 -0.52 -13.37
N LYS A 220 4.50 -0.62 -12.14
CA LYS A 220 3.95 0.10 -10.99
C LYS A 220 4.98 1.02 -10.34
N ALA A 221 5.77 1.73 -11.17
CA ALA A 221 6.87 2.55 -10.73
C ALA A 221 7.81 1.77 -9.78
N THR A 222 8.26 2.40 -8.71
CA THR A 222 9.11 1.80 -7.65
C THR A 222 8.37 0.77 -6.79
N LYS A 223 7.05 0.59 -6.94
CA LYS A 223 6.23 -0.24 -6.03
C LYS A 223 6.71 -1.69 -5.98
N SER A 224 6.81 -2.33 -7.14
CA SER A 224 7.17 -3.74 -7.23
C SER A 224 8.62 -3.95 -6.82
N CYS A 225 9.59 -3.30 -7.46
CA CYS A 225 11.01 -3.58 -7.23
C CYS A 225 11.57 -3.04 -5.91
N HIS A 226 10.99 -1.97 -5.33
CA HIS A 226 11.58 -1.29 -4.16
C HIS A 226 10.67 -1.30 -2.93
N LEU A 227 9.45 -0.74 -3.00
CA LEU A 227 8.54 -0.68 -1.83
C LEU A 227 8.22 -2.08 -1.30
N ARG A 228 7.81 -2.99 -2.18
CA ARG A 228 7.42 -4.35 -1.79
C ARG A 228 8.58 -5.15 -1.22
N SER A 229 9.80 -4.90 -1.67
CA SER A 229 11.02 -5.53 -1.13
C SER A 229 11.24 -5.19 0.34
N ILE A 230 11.06 -3.91 0.73
CA ILE A 230 11.13 -3.48 2.13
C ILE A 230 9.97 -4.11 2.92
N GLN A 231 8.74 -3.92 2.45
CA GLN A 231 7.53 -4.34 3.16
C GLN A 231 7.48 -5.83 3.43
N TYR A 232 7.69 -6.66 2.41
CA TYR A 232 7.64 -8.11 2.57
C TYR A 232 8.79 -8.66 3.40
N LYS A 233 9.93 -7.94 3.48
CA LYS A 233 10.98 -8.27 4.42
C LYS A 233 10.55 -8.01 5.86
N LEU A 234 9.89 -6.89 6.14
CA LEU A 234 9.34 -6.60 7.48
C LEU A 234 8.18 -7.53 7.84
N ASP A 235 7.30 -7.84 6.89
CA ASP A 235 6.21 -8.78 7.09
C ASP A 235 6.72 -10.18 7.44
N LYS A 236 7.84 -10.59 6.84
CA LYS A 236 8.52 -11.84 7.21
C LYS A 236 9.00 -11.80 8.66
N VAL A 237 9.59 -10.69 9.13
CA VAL A 237 10.01 -10.53 10.53
C VAL A 237 8.81 -10.66 11.48
N ILE A 238 7.68 -10.03 11.15
CA ILE A 238 6.43 -10.18 11.90
C ILE A 238 5.95 -11.63 11.90
N CYS A 239 5.93 -12.30 10.75
CA CYS A 239 5.52 -13.70 10.64
C CYS A 239 6.43 -14.63 11.45
N ASP A 240 7.74 -14.43 11.42
CA ASP A 240 8.68 -15.21 12.22
C ASP A 240 8.46 -14.96 13.72
N HIS A 241 8.18 -13.71 14.12
CA HIS A 241 7.82 -13.40 15.50
C HIS A 241 6.55 -14.15 15.94
N ILE A 242 5.49 -14.11 15.13
CA ILE A 242 4.22 -14.84 15.39
C ILE A 242 4.46 -16.35 15.56
N ARG A 243 5.26 -16.95 14.68
CA ARG A 243 5.52 -18.40 14.69
C ARG A 243 6.34 -18.87 15.88
N ASN A 244 7.22 -18.01 16.40
CA ASN A 244 8.19 -18.39 17.43
C ASN A 244 7.77 -18.02 18.86
N ASN A 245 6.69 -17.24 19.05
CA ASN A 245 6.26 -16.76 20.36
C ASN A 245 4.90 -17.32 20.79
N SER A 246 4.53 -17.09 22.05
CA SER A 246 3.21 -17.49 22.57
C SER A 246 2.10 -16.69 21.87
N GLU A 247 0.88 -17.23 21.84
CA GLU A 247 -0.26 -16.50 21.23
C GLU A 247 -0.55 -15.19 21.95
N LYS A 248 -0.44 -15.18 23.30
CA LYS A 248 -0.68 -14.00 24.12
C LYS A 248 0.29 -12.87 23.77
N ASP A 249 1.59 -13.17 23.75
CA ASP A 249 2.62 -12.16 23.44
C ASP A 249 2.48 -11.65 22.01
N THR A 250 2.14 -12.55 21.09
CA THR A 250 1.95 -12.21 19.68
C THR A 250 0.72 -11.34 19.45
N PHE A 251 -0.38 -11.60 20.17
CA PHE A 251 -1.58 -10.79 20.06
C PHE A 251 -1.34 -9.36 20.54
N GLU A 252 -0.69 -9.19 21.70
CA GLU A 252 -0.28 -7.87 22.19
C GLU A 252 0.70 -7.17 21.24
N PHE A 253 1.63 -7.92 20.64
CA PHE A 253 2.53 -7.39 19.63
C PHE A 253 1.76 -6.88 18.39
N LEU A 254 0.83 -7.67 17.85
CA LEU A 254 0.13 -7.35 16.61
C LEU A 254 -0.85 -6.18 16.78
N THR A 255 -1.56 -6.07 17.91
CA THR A 255 -2.47 -4.96 18.19
C THR A 255 -1.76 -3.61 18.30
N ASN A 256 -0.48 -3.62 18.69
CA ASN A 256 0.38 -2.44 18.77
C ASN A 256 1.23 -2.20 17.52
N THR A 257 1.15 -3.08 16.52
CA THR A 257 1.96 -2.98 15.31
C THR A 257 1.45 -1.82 14.43
N PRO A 258 2.29 -0.81 14.10
CA PRO A 258 1.87 0.28 13.24
C PRO A 258 1.60 -0.18 11.80
N SER A 259 0.60 0.41 11.15
CA SER A 259 0.27 0.16 9.73
C SER A 259 1.16 0.93 8.76
N ASN A 260 1.71 2.08 9.19
CA ASN A 260 2.68 2.84 8.40
C ASN A 260 4.07 2.18 8.48
N ILE A 261 4.75 2.04 7.35
CA ILE A 261 6.04 1.34 7.28
C ILE A 261 7.18 2.07 8.01
N ASN A 262 7.17 3.41 8.07
CA ASN A 262 8.18 4.15 8.83
C ASN A 262 8.04 3.88 10.33
N ASP A 263 6.81 3.97 10.85
CA ASP A 263 6.52 3.68 12.25
C ASP A 263 6.76 2.19 12.55
N LEU A 264 6.47 1.30 11.60
CA LEU A 264 6.77 -0.12 11.71
C LEU A 264 8.27 -0.38 11.83
N LEU A 265 9.10 0.29 11.02
CA LEU A 265 10.56 0.19 11.12
C LEU A 265 11.05 0.62 12.51
N ASP A 266 10.55 1.74 13.03
CA ASP A 266 10.89 2.23 14.36
C ASP A 266 10.42 1.25 15.45
N TYR A 267 9.21 0.73 15.32
CA TYR A 267 8.63 -0.25 16.24
C TYR A 267 9.43 -1.56 16.28
N LEU A 268 9.71 -2.17 15.12
CA LEU A 268 10.47 -3.42 15.03
C LEU A 268 11.92 -3.25 15.51
N PHE A 269 12.52 -2.08 15.27
CA PHE A 269 13.84 -1.75 15.78
C PHE A 269 13.85 -1.63 17.31
N ALA A 270 12.88 -0.91 17.89
CA ALA A 270 12.72 -0.78 19.33
C ALA A 270 12.45 -2.12 20.03
N LYS A 271 11.72 -3.03 19.37
CA LYS A 271 11.49 -4.41 19.82
C LYS A 271 12.70 -5.33 19.61
N LYS A 272 13.84 -4.82 19.12
CA LYS A 272 15.07 -5.56 18.82
C LYS A 272 14.88 -6.70 17.81
N LEU A 273 13.83 -6.63 16.98
CA LEU A 273 13.57 -7.60 15.91
C LEU A 273 14.40 -7.31 14.65
N LEU A 274 15.01 -6.13 14.57
CA LEU A 274 15.95 -5.70 13.52
C LEU A 274 17.37 -5.55 14.07
N SER A 275 17.82 -6.47 14.95
CA SER A 275 19.07 -6.34 15.72
C SER A 275 20.36 -6.31 14.90
N LYS A 276 20.32 -6.71 13.63
CA LYS A 276 21.49 -6.76 12.74
C LYS A 276 21.68 -5.52 11.87
N ILE A 277 20.76 -4.57 11.91
CA ILE A 277 20.92 -3.29 11.24
C ILE A 277 21.18 -2.22 12.30
N SER A 278 22.02 -1.25 11.96
CA SER A 278 22.31 -0.08 12.76
C SER A 278 21.16 0.93 12.72
N PHE A 279 21.18 1.90 13.64
CA PHE A 279 20.24 3.03 13.59
C PHE A 279 20.34 3.80 12.27
N ALA A 280 21.55 4.01 11.75
CA ALA A 280 21.77 4.69 10.48
C ALA A 280 21.16 3.93 9.29
N GLU A 281 21.32 2.59 9.25
CA GLU A 281 20.69 1.75 8.22
C GLU A 281 19.16 1.77 8.31
N LYS A 282 18.59 1.76 9.52
CA LYS A 282 17.15 1.92 9.72
C LYS A 282 16.65 3.27 9.16
N GLU A 283 17.34 4.37 9.42
CA GLU A 283 16.98 5.68 8.86
C GLU A 283 17.15 5.73 7.33
N LEU A 284 18.16 5.06 6.77
CA LEU A 284 18.32 4.90 5.32
C LEU A 284 17.15 4.11 4.70
N LEU A 285 16.67 3.05 5.36
CA LEU A 285 15.47 2.32 4.89
C LEU A 285 14.22 3.19 4.91
N LYS A 286 14.01 4.01 5.95
CA LYS A 286 12.89 4.97 6.00
C LYS A 286 12.99 5.98 4.86
N LYS A 287 14.19 6.52 4.60
CA LYS A 287 14.44 7.43 3.48
C LYS A 287 14.14 6.76 2.14
N ALA A 288 14.61 5.55 1.92
CA ALA A 288 14.40 4.80 0.69
C ALA A 288 12.92 4.45 0.46
N TYR A 289 12.22 4.04 1.52
CA TYR A 289 10.78 3.80 1.50
C TYR A 289 10.00 5.06 1.09
N ASN A 290 10.29 6.19 1.73
CA ASN A 290 9.64 7.46 1.46
C ASN A 290 9.90 7.95 0.03
N LEU A 291 11.14 7.85 -0.46
CA LEU A 291 11.49 8.21 -1.84
C LEU A 291 10.73 7.33 -2.84
N SER A 292 10.65 6.03 -2.57
CA SER A 292 9.90 5.10 -3.42
C SER A 292 8.42 5.43 -3.44
N LEU A 293 7.82 5.70 -2.28
CA LEU A 293 6.40 6.04 -2.17
C LEU A 293 6.07 7.35 -2.88
N MET A 294 6.96 8.34 -2.79
CA MET A 294 6.86 9.59 -3.54
C MET A 294 6.83 9.35 -5.06
N TYR A 295 7.76 8.56 -5.62
CA TYR A 295 7.75 8.27 -7.05
C TYR A 295 6.50 7.49 -7.49
N LEU A 296 6.01 6.56 -6.66
CA LEU A 296 4.74 5.89 -6.91
C LEU A 296 3.58 6.89 -6.97
N HIS A 297 3.50 7.80 -5.99
CA HIS A 297 2.44 8.81 -5.90
C HIS A 297 2.47 9.80 -7.08
N ILE A 298 3.65 10.26 -7.49
CA ILE A 298 3.80 11.11 -8.68
C ILE A 298 3.29 10.37 -9.91
N ALA A 299 3.69 9.11 -10.09
CA ALA A 299 3.29 8.33 -11.24
C ALA A 299 1.78 8.04 -11.28
N GLN A 300 1.17 7.76 -10.12
CA GLN A 300 -0.29 7.63 -9.98
C GLN A 300 -1.01 8.92 -10.37
N ASN A 301 -0.55 10.07 -9.88
CA ASN A 301 -1.16 11.36 -10.20
C ASN A 301 -1.10 11.67 -11.70
N LEU A 302 0.07 11.45 -12.33
CA LEU A 302 0.23 11.61 -13.78
C LEU A 302 -0.68 10.66 -14.55
N TYR A 303 -0.79 9.40 -14.12
CA TYR A 303 -1.69 8.44 -14.75
C TYR A 303 -3.16 8.85 -14.65
N VAL A 304 -3.60 9.36 -13.50
CA VAL A 304 -4.98 9.86 -13.32
C VAL A 304 -5.25 11.05 -14.26
N ALA A 305 -4.29 11.98 -14.35
CA ALA A 305 -4.43 13.16 -15.19
C ALA A 305 -4.42 12.83 -16.69
N MET A 306 -3.59 11.89 -17.12
CA MET A 306 -3.34 11.59 -18.54
C MET A 306 -4.10 10.36 -19.06
N GLN A 307 -4.60 9.50 -18.17
CA GLN A 307 -5.31 8.25 -18.45
C GLN A 307 -4.58 7.30 -19.42
N ARG A 308 -3.24 7.29 -19.36
CA ARG A 308 -2.37 6.43 -20.18
C ARG A 308 -1.12 6.04 -19.40
N SER A 309 -0.40 5.02 -19.89
CA SER A 309 0.88 4.63 -19.31
C SER A 309 1.86 5.83 -19.27
N ILE A 310 2.57 5.95 -18.17
CA ILE A 310 3.46 7.06 -17.83
C ILE A 310 4.91 6.58 -17.86
N GLU A 311 5.77 7.45 -18.38
CA GLU A 311 7.22 7.32 -18.30
C GLU A 311 7.76 8.60 -17.64
N ILE A 312 8.42 8.45 -16.50
CA ILE A 312 9.08 9.55 -15.79
C ILE A 312 10.58 9.41 -16.06
N ARG A 313 11.18 10.47 -16.61
CA ARG A 313 12.63 10.56 -16.84
C ARG A 313 13.26 11.43 -15.77
N LEU A 314 14.26 10.87 -15.11
CA LEU A 314 15.03 11.51 -14.06
C LEU A 314 16.23 12.22 -14.66
N ASP A 315 16.61 13.35 -14.07
CA ASP A 315 17.91 13.95 -14.34
C ASP A 315 19.05 13.10 -13.75
N GLU A 316 20.29 13.40 -14.11
CA GLU A 316 21.46 12.64 -13.66
C GLU A 316 21.61 12.59 -12.13
N THR A 317 21.22 13.66 -11.43
CA THR A 317 21.31 13.73 -9.97
C THR A 317 20.27 12.83 -9.31
N GLN A 318 19.02 12.92 -9.78
CA GLN A 318 17.91 12.09 -9.32
C GLN A 318 18.11 10.61 -9.64
N GLN A 319 18.64 10.33 -10.83
CA GLN A 319 19.01 8.98 -11.24
C GLN A 319 20.04 8.37 -10.29
N LYS A 320 21.13 9.10 -10.01
CA LYS A 320 22.17 8.65 -9.09
C LYS A 320 21.62 8.45 -7.67
N GLU A 321 20.83 9.38 -7.17
CA GLU A 321 20.17 9.25 -5.87
C GLU A 321 19.28 7.99 -5.82
N LEU A 322 18.49 7.72 -6.85
CA LEU A 322 17.64 6.53 -6.90
C LEU A 322 18.49 5.24 -6.92
N GLN A 323 19.56 5.22 -7.71
CA GLN A 323 20.48 4.08 -7.80
C GLN A 323 21.15 3.80 -6.46
N ASP A 324 21.66 4.84 -5.78
CA ASP A 324 22.27 4.72 -4.45
C ASP A 324 21.26 4.19 -3.42
N ASN A 325 20.00 4.63 -3.48
CA ASN A 325 18.94 4.14 -2.59
C ASN A 325 18.59 2.67 -2.86
N PHE A 326 18.49 2.23 -4.12
CA PHE A 326 18.24 0.82 -4.46
C PHE A 326 19.39 -0.09 -4.00
N ASN A 327 20.63 0.35 -4.20
CA ASN A 327 21.83 -0.36 -3.77
C ASN A 327 21.88 -0.48 -2.24
N ALA A 328 21.76 0.64 -1.52
CA ALA A 328 21.77 0.65 -0.06
C ALA A 328 20.64 -0.21 0.52
N THR A 329 19.42 -0.08 -0.03
CA THR A 329 18.28 -0.90 0.40
C THR A 329 18.58 -2.38 0.25
N TYR A 330 19.10 -2.82 -0.90
CA TYR A 330 19.41 -4.23 -1.12
C TYR A 330 20.39 -4.76 -0.07
N GLN A 331 21.49 -4.04 0.19
CA GLN A 331 22.49 -4.45 1.17
C GLN A 331 21.89 -4.56 2.58
N ILE A 332 21.12 -3.56 3.01
CA ILE A 332 20.50 -3.57 4.34
C ILE A 332 19.49 -4.71 4.47
N LEU A 333 18.67 -4.96 3.44
CA LEU A 333 17.66 -6.04 3.47
C LEU A 333 18.27 -7.45 3.47
N GLN A 334 19.54 -7.62 3.07
CA GLN A 334 20.26 -8.90 3.27
C GLN A 334 20.57 -9.16 4.75
N ASN A 335 20.75 -8.10 5.54
CA ASN A 335 21.10 -8.19 6.96
C ASN A 335 19.90 -8.45 7.86
N ILE A 336 18.68 -8.14 7.40
CA ILE A 336 17.44 -8.50 8.10
C ILE A 336 17.21 -10.01 7.93
N GLN A 337 17.10 -10.77 9.02
CA GLN A 337 16.98 -12.24 8.95
C GLN A 337 15.58 -12.75 8.80
#